data_AF-A0A941ZMU5-F1
#
_entry.id   AF-A0A941ZMU5-F1
#
_cell.length_a   1.000
_cell.length_b   1.000
_cell.length_c   1.000
_cell.angle_alpha   90.00
_cell.angle_beta   90.00
_cell.angle_gamma   90.00
#
_symmetry.space_group_name_H-M   'P 1'
#
loop_
_entity.id
_entity.type
_entity.pdbx_description
1 polymer ?
#
loop_
_entity_poly.entity_id
_entity_poly.type
_entity_poly.pdbx_seq_one_letter_code
_entity_poly.pdbx_strand_id
1 'polypeptide(L)' 'GVFGAEAAARHYYAVSAAQLGQAQAAHLAVMLPNPRKYEKSFSSRLQAHADRIQRRMAYSDVP' A
#
# COMPACT_ATOMS: atom_id res chain seq x y z
N GLY A 1 7.96 8.62 -12.94
CA GLY A 1 7.73 7.49 -12.03
C GLY A 1 7.20 8.07 -10.73
N VAL A 2 6.16 7.48 -10.16
CA VAL A 2 5.59 7.94 -8.89
C VAL A 2 6.51 7.45 -7.77
N PHE A 3 7.27 8.35 -7.16
CA PHE A 3 8.17 8.02 -6.05
C PHE A 3 7.65 8.73 -4.79
N GLY A 4 7.26 7.96 -3.78
CA GLY A 4 6.80 8.48 -2.50
C GLY A 4 5.37 8.06 -2.15
N ALA A 5 5.11 7.90 -0.85
CA ALA A 5 3.81 7.47 -0.32
C ALA A 5 2.68 8.46 -0.69
N GLU A 6 2.95 9.77 -0.70
CA GLU A 6 1.98 10.82 -1.04
C GLU A 6 1.60 10.79 -2.52
N ALA A 7 2.58 10.64 -3.41
CA ALA A 7 2.32 10.57 -4.83
C ALA A 7 1.53 9.30 -5.18
N ALA A 8 1.80 8.19 -4.50
CA ALA A 8 1.06 6.94 -4.68
C ALA A 8 -0.37 7.02 -4.09
N ALA A 9 -0.54 7.65 -2.92
CA ALA A 9 -1.85 7.92 -2.33
C ALA A 9 -2.75 8.74 -3.27
N ARG A 10 -2.19 9.81 -3.85
CA ARG A 10 -2.91 10.66 -4.81
C ARG A 10 -3.19 9.94 -6.13
N HIS A 11 -2.27 9.10 -6.59
CA HIS A 11 -2.44 8.41 -7.88
C HIS A 11 -3.50 7.30 -7.83
N TYR A 12 -3.52 6.49 -6.76
CA TYR A 12 -4.43 5.34 -6.65
C TYR A 12 -5.74 5.65 -5.94
N TYR A 13 -5.72 6.56 -4.96
CA TYR A 13 -6.87 6.82 -4.10
C TYR A 13 -7.31 8.29 -4.12
N ALA A 14 -6.63 9.17 -4.87
CA ALA A 14 -6.89 10.61 -4.91
C ALA A 14 -6.90 11.30 -3.54
N VAL A 15 -6.29 10.69 -2.52
CA VAL A 15 -6.19 11.22 -1.16
C VAL A 15 -4.74 11.54 -0.81
N SER A 16 -4.54 12.40 0.19
CA SER A 16 -3.22 12.64 0.78
C SER A 16 -2.77 11.41 1.57
N ALA A 17 -1.46 11.16 1.65
CA ALA A 17 -0.92 10.02 2.41
C ALA A 17 -1.32 10.03 3.90
N ALA A 18 -1.54 11.22 4.47
CA ALA A 18 -2.02 11.38 5.85
C ALA A 18 -3.48 10.92 6.06
N GLN A 19 -4.27 10.79 4.98
CA GLN A 19 -5.65 10.31 5.03
C GLN A 19 -5.79 8.84 4.60
N LEU A 20 -4.68 8.17 4.27
CA LEU A 20 -4.72 6.73 3.96
C LEU A 20 -5.07 5.95 5.23
N GLY A 21 -6.12 5.14 5.13
CA GLY A 21 -6.42 4.14 6.14
C GLY A 21 -5.37 3.02 6.16
N GLN A 22 -5.27 2.31 7.28
CA GLN A 22 -4.28 1.25 7.49
C GLN A 22 -4.31 0.17 6.39
N ALA A 23 -5.50 -0.20 5.89
CA ALA A 23 -5.67 -1.14 4.78
C ALA A 23 -5.15 -0.59 3.43
N GLN A 24 -5.41 0.69 3.14
CA GLN A 24 -4.97 1.34 1.91
C GLN A 24 -3.45 1.55 1.92
N ALA A 25 -2.89 1.89 3.07
CA ALA A 25 -1.45 1.99 3.28
C ALA A 25 -0.75 0.62 3.11
N ALA A 26 -1.32 -0.46 3.66
CA ALA A 26 -0.81 -1.81 3.47
C ALA A 26 -0.83 -2.25 2.00
N HIS A 27 -1.90 -1.94 1.27
CA HIS A 27 -2.00 -2.21 -0.17
C HIS A 27 -0.90 -1.48 -0.96
N LEU A 28 -0.69 -0.20 -0.69
CA LEU A 28 0.36 0.61 -1.31
C LEU A 28 1.77 0.09 -0.96
N ALA A 29 2.00 -0.30 0.30
CA ALA A 29 3.27 -0.83 0.76
C ALA A 29 3.66 -2.15 0.04
N VAL A 30 2.68 -3.00 -0.28
CA VAL A 30 2.92 -4.23 -1.05
C VAL A 30 3.13 -3.97 -2.54
N MET A 31 2.62 -2.86 -3.08
CA MET A 31 2.89 -2.47 -4.47
C MET A 31 4.29 -1.87 -4.67
N LEU A 32 4.88 -1.26 -3.63
CA LEU A 32 6.17 -0.57 -3.67
C LEU A 32 7.37 -1.40 -4.20
N PRO A 33 7.48 -2.72 -3.95
CA PRO A 33 8.61 -3.52 -4.45
C PRO A 33 8.66 -3.61 -5.99
N ASN A 34 7.51 -3.53 -6.66
CA ASN A 34 7.46 -3.63 -8.13
C ASN A 34 6.17 -3.04 -8.72
N PRO A 35 5.96 -1.71 -8.67
CA PRO A 35 4.67 -1.08 -8.94
C PRO A 35 4.15 -1.40 -10.35
N ARG A 36 5.01 -1.37 -11.38
CA ARG A 36 4.63 -1.66 -12.78
C ARG A 36 4.17 -3.11 -13.02
N LYS A 37 4.60 -4.05 -12.18
CA LYS A 37 4.29 -5.49 -12.33
C LYS A 37 2.99 -5.85 -11.58
N TYR A 38 2.75 -5.21 -10.44
CA TYR A 38 1.58 -5.46 -9.60
C TYR A 38 0.32 -4.71 -10.05
N GLU A 39 0.47 -3.61 -10.80
CA GLU A 39 -0.64 -2.88 -11.42
C GLU A 39 -1.40 -3.71 -12.48
N LYS A 40 -0.73 -4.68 -13.11
CA LYS A 40 -1.33 -5.59 -14.12
C LYS A 40 -1.86 -6.91 -13.56
N SER A 41 -1.45 -7.32 -12.36
CA SER A 41 -1.85 -8.63 -11.81
C SER A 41 -1.84 -8.60 -10.28
N PHE A 42 -2.99 -8.21 -9.72
CA PHE A 42 -3.26 -8.32 -8.30
C PHE A 42 -3.57 -9.78 -7.95
N SER A 43 -2.53 -10.61 -7.93
CA SER A 43 -2.69 -12.04 -7.63
C SER A 43 -3.07 -12.29 -6.16
N SER A 44 -3.70 -13.42 -5.87
CA SER A 44 -4.06 -13.85 -4.50
C SER A 44 -2.85 -13.89 -3.53
N ARG A 45 -1.64 -14.11 -4.04
CA ARG A 45 -0.39 -14.01 -3.25
C ARG A 45 -0.11 -12.59 -2.77
N LEU A 46 -0.48 -11.58 -3.56
CA LEU A 46 -0.29 -10.18 -3.22
C LEU A 46 -1.27 -9.74 -2.12
N GLN A 47 -2.51 -10.21 -2.18
CA GLN A 47 -3.50 -10.05 -1.11
C GLN A 47 -3.02 -10.70 0.20
N ALA A 48 -2.55 -11.94 0.15
CA ALA A 48 -1.99 -12.61 1.33
C ALA A 48 -0.78 -11.86 1.92
N HIS A 49 0.02 -11.20 1.06
CA HIS A 49 1.13 -10.36 1.48
C HIS A 49 0.64 -9.05 2.11
N ALA A 50 -0.43 -8.46 1.60
CA ALA A 50 -1.07 -7.26 2.15
C ALA A 50 -1.68 -7.54 3.52
N ASP A 51 -2.37 -8.67 3.69
CA ASP A 51 -2.88 -9.12 5.00
C ASP A 51 -1.76 -9.31 6.03
N ARG A 52 -0.57 -9.74 5.57
CA ARG A 52 0.59 -9.91 6.45
C ARG A 52 1.19 -8.56 6.86
N ILE A 53 1.22 -7.58 5.96
CA ILE A 53 1.67 -6.21 6.29
C ILE A 53 0.64 -5.53 7.18
N GLN A 54 -0.66 -5.62 6.87
CA GLN A 54 -1.73 -5.03 7.69
C GLN A 54 -1.71 -5.58 9.12
N ARG A 55 -1.53 -6.88 9.29
CA ARG A 55 -1.35 -7.48 10.62
C ARG A 55 -0.12 -6.96 11.36
N ARG A 56 0.97 -6.62 10.67
CA ARG A 56 2.13 -5.97 11.31
C ARG A 56 1.88 -4.50 11.61
N MET A 57 1.15 -3.79 10.75
CA MET A 57 0.81 -2.38 10.94
C MET A 57 -0.08 -2.16 12.16
N ALA A 58 -0.97 -3.12 12.48
CA ALA A 58 -1.77 -3.09 13.70
C ALA A 58 -0.93 -3.20 14.99
N TYR A 59 0.28 -3.77 14.92
CA TYR A 59 1.20 -3.85 16.05
C TYR A 59 2.19 -2.68 16.13
N SER A 60 2.42 -1.98 15.02
CA SER A 60 3.19 -0.74 14.99
C SER A 60 2.25 0.43 15.09
N ASP A 61 1.71 0.65 16.29
CA ASP A 61 1.17 1.95 16.66
C ASP A 61 2.38 2.90 16.75
N VAL A 62 2.50 3.79 15.77
CA VAL A 62 3.54 4.82 15.77
C VAL A 62 2.88 6.08 16.32
N PRO A 63 3.33 6.60 17.48
CA PRO A 63 2.74 7.76 18.13
C PRO A 63 2.84 9.05 17.31
#